data_AF-A0A927DM64-F1
#
_entry.id   AF-A0A927DM64-F1
#
_cell.length_a   1.000
_cell.length_b   1.000
_cell.length_c   1.000
_cell.angle_alpha   90.00
_cell.angle_beta   90.00
_cell.angle_gamma   90.00
#
_symmetry.space_group_name_H-M   'P 1'
#
loop_
_entity.id
_entity.type
_entity.pdbx_description
1 polymer ?
#
loop_
_entity_poly.entity_id
_entity_poly.type
_entity_poly.pdbx_seq_one_letter_code
_entity_poly.pdbx_strand_id
1 'polypeptide(L)'
;MFIDELNPISSSTARTAAKSSGNFDVLHERMLYSKTLSEKSDEEIVALVVKQRTEAALEFQRSIEQSLEQLSRISSEFKPSSQIRRKMPL
;
A
#
# COMPACT_ATOMS: atom_id res chain seq x y z
N MET A 1 -5.50 4.56 0.79
CA MET A 1 -5.51 5.78 1.63
C MET A 1 -5.71 5.31 3.07
N PHE A 2 -5.04 5.91 4.04
CA PHE A 2 -4.75 5.31 5.37
C PHE A 2 -5.99 5.05 6.28
N ILE A 3 -7.20 5.43 5.87
CA ILE A 3 -8.45 5.34 6.67
C ILE A 3 -9.39 4.25 6.16
N ASP A 4 -9.12 3.67 4.98
CA ASP A 4 -9.99 2.66 4.36
C ASP A 4 -10.03 1.34 5.15
N GLU A 5 -9.33 1.21 6.26
CA GLU A 5 -8.93 -0.09 6.76
C GLU A 5 -9.52 -0.43 8.16
N LEU A 6 -10.18 0.54 8.80
CA LEU A 6 -11.19 0.29 9.83
C LEU A 6 -12.60 0.08 9.23
N ASN A 7 -12.74 0.36 7.94
CA ASN A 7 -13.92 0.06 7.16
C ASN A 7 -13.53 -0.03 5.67
N PRO A 8 -13.23 -1.24 5.13
CA PRO A 8 -12.75 -1.47 3.75
C PRO A 8 -13.67 -0.87 2.68
N ILE A 9 -14.90 -0.55 3.06
CA ILE A 9 -15.91 0.03 2.21
C ILE A 9 -16.19 1.45 2.67
N SER A 10 -15.62 2.44 1.98
CA SER A 10 -15.97 3.85 2.22
C SER A 10 -17.49 4.07 2.16
N SER A 11 -18.01 4.93 3.05
CA SER A 11 -19.44 5.25 3.09
C SER A 11 -19.95 5.84 1.78
N SER A 12 -19.08 6.55 1.03
CA SER A 12 -19.43 7.05 -0.29
C SER A 12 -19.54 5.90 -1.29
N THR A 13 -18.58 4.98 -1.32
CA THR A 13 -18.58 3.80 -2.20
C THR A 13 -19.80 2.92 -1.97
N ALA A 14 -20.14 2.63 -0.71
CA ALA A 14 -21.30 1.81 -0.38
C ALA A 14 -22.63 2.45 -0.79
N ARG A 15 -22.79 3.76 -0.52
CA ARG A 15 -24.01 4.50 -0.90
C ARG A 15 -24.12 4.65 -2.42
N THR A 16 -23.01 4.84 -3.12
CA THR A 16 -23.00 4.93 -4.58
C THR A 16 -23.33 3.59 -5.21
N ALA A 17 -22.75 2.49 -4.74
CA ALA A 17 -23.06 1.14 -5.24
C ALA A 17 -24.56 0.80 -5.08
N ALA A 18 -25.15 1.09 -3.92
CA ALA A 18 -26.57 0.88 -3.69
C ALA A 18 -27.47 1.78 -4.54
N LYS A 19 -27.08 3.04 -4.74
CA LYS A 19 -27.88 4.00 -5.53
C LYS A 19 -27.74 3.83 -7.05
N SER A 20 -26.55 3.49 -7.55
CA SER A 20 -26.27 3.41 -8.98
C SER A 20 -26.51 2.01 -9.56
N SER A 21 -26.25 0.96 -8.78
CA SER A 21 -26.32 -0.44 -9.22
C SER A 21 -27.44 -1.22 -8.54
N GLY A 22 -28.12 -0.67 -7.54
CA GLY A 22 -29.05 -1.43 -6.69
C GLY A 22 -28.37 -2.51 -5.85
N ASN A 23 -27.02 -2.50 -5.77
CA ASN A 23 -26.25 -3.50 -5.04
C ASN A 23 -26.18 -3.11 -3.56
N PHE A 24 -27.00 -3.78 -2.74
CA PHE A 24 -27.04 -3.59 -1.30
C PHE A 24 -26.03 -4.46 -0.53
N ASP A 25 -25.39 -5.43 -1.17
CA ASP A 25 -24.43 -6.33 -0.53
C ASP A 25 -23.26 -5.53 0.06
N VAL A 26 -22.79 -4.53 -0.67
CA VAL A 26 -21.73 -3.61 -0.24
C VAL A 26 -22.14 -2.78 1.00
N LEU A 27 -23.43 -2.43 1.12
CA LEU A 27 -23.95 -1.76 2.33
C LEU A 27 -24.10 -2.73 3.51
N HIS A 28 -24.51 -3.97 3.24
CA HIS A 28 -24.66 -5.01 4.25
C HIS A 28 -23.32 -5.42 4.85
N GLU A 29 -22.31 -5.66 4.00
CA GLU A 29 -20.93 -5.91 4.43
C GLU A 29 -20.40 -4.76 5.30
N ARG A 30 -20.59 -3.51 4.88
CA ARG A 30 -20.22 -2.34 5.69
C ARG A 30 -20.93 -2.33 7.04
N MET A 31 -22.22 -2.68 7.07
CA MET A 31 -22.98 -2.75 8.32
C MET A 31 -22.36 -3.78 9.28
N LEU A 32 -22.03 -4.98 8.78
CA LEU A 32 -21.37 -6.03 9.56
C LEU A 32 -20.00 -5.57 10.10
N TYR A 33 -19.17 -4.94 9.27
CA TYR A 33 -17.89 -4.37 9.73
C TYR A 33 -18.09 -3.31 10.81
N SER A 34 -19.05 -2.40 10.63
CA SER A 34 -19.32 -1.35 11.61
C SER A 34 -19.83 -1.90 12.95
N LYS A 35 -20.65 -2.96 12.90
CA LYS A 35 -21.14 -3.66 14.10
C LYS A 35 -19.99 -4.35 14.84
N THR A 36 -19.14 -5.06 14.10
CA THR A 36 -17.95 -5.74 14.65
C THR A 36 -16.98 -4.74 15.28
N LEU A 37 -16.83 -3.55 14.70
CA LEU A 37 -16.01 -2.48 15.26
C LEU A 37 -16.65 -1.86 16.51
N SER A 38 -17.98 -1.71 16.53
CA SER A 38 -18.74 -1.22 17.69
C SER A 38 -18.72 -2.17 18.88
N GLU A 39 -18.47 -3.46 18.65
CA GLU A 39 -18.34 -4.48 19.70
C GLU A 39 -16.92 -4.54 20.29
N LYS A 40 -15.96 -3.82 19.71
CA LYS A 40 -14.57 -3.73 20.22
C LYS A 40 -14.44 -2.61 21.24
N SER A 41 -13.57 -2.82 22.22
CA SER A 41 -13.13 -1.79 23.15
C SER A 41 -12.23 -0.75 22.45
N ASP A 42 -12.12 0.43 23.05
CA ASP A 42 -11.26 1.50 22.53
C ASP A 42 -9.79 1.04 22.44
N GLU A 43 -9.32 0.26 23.42
CA GLU A 43 -7.97 -0.32 23.42
C GLU A 43 -7.75 -1.26 22.23
N GLU A 44 -8.73 -2.10 21.91
CA GLU A 44 -8.66 -3.01 20.77
C GLU A 44 -8.67 -2.25 19.44
N ILE A 45 -9.45 -1.18 19.33
CA ILE A 45 -9.47 -0.32 18.15
C ILE A 45 -8.10 0.35 17.97
N VAL A 46 -7.52 0.90 19.03
CA VAL A 46 -6.19 1.50 19.00
C VAL A 46 -5.14 0.47 18.60
N ALA A 47 -5.17 -0.73 19.19
CA ALA A 47 -4.25 -1.80 18.86
C ALA A 47 -4.33 -2.21 17.37
N LEU A 48 -5.54 -2.29 16.82
CA LEU A 48 -5.76 -2.58 15.40
C LEU A 48 -5.16 -1.49 14.51
N VAL A 49 -5.41 -0.22 14.81
CA VAL A 49 -4.85 0.90 14.04
C VAL A 49 -3.32 0.90 14.09
N VAL A 50 -2.74 0.71 15.28
CA VAL A 50 -1.29 0.67 15.46
C VAL A 50 -0.68 -0.47 14.66
N LYS A 51 -1.24 -1.68 14.77
CA LYS A 51 -0.77 -2.86 14.03
C LYS A 51 -0.72 -2.57 12.52
N GLN A 52 -1.83 -2.08 11.99
CA GLN A 52 -2.00 -1.84 10.56
C GLN A 52 -1.10 -0.73 10.03
N ARG A 53 -0.99 0.38 10.76
CA ARG A 53 -0.06 1.47 10.42
C ARG A 53 1.40 0.98 10.43
N THR A 54 1.73 0.10 11.36
CA THR A 54 3.06 -0.50 11.45
C THR A 54 3.33 -1.45 10.28
N GLU A 55 2.35 -2.29 9.93
CA GLU A 55 2.45 -3.22 8.80
C GLU A 55 2.63 -2.48 7.46
N ALA A 56 1.81 -1.46 7.20
CA ALA A 56 1.93 -0.62 6.01
C ALA A 56 3.28 0.11 5.94
N ALA A 57 3.80 0.58 7.09
CA ALA A 57 5.12 1.21 7.14
C ALA A 57 6.25 0.22 6.81
N LEU A 58 6.15 -1.03 7.28
CA LEU A 58 7.13 -2.09 6.98
C LEU A 58 7.10 -2.48 5.49
N GLU A 59 5.91 -2.59 4.90
CA GLU A 59 5.77 -2.87 3.47
C GLU A 59 6.35 -1.73 2.62
N PHE A 60 6.06 -0.48 2.99
CA PHE A 60 6.62 0.69 2.33
C PHE A 60 8.15 0.73 2.43
N GLN A 61 8.71 0.45 3.61
CA GLN A 61 10.16 0.37 3.80
C GLN A 61 10.77 -0.68 2.87
N ARG A 62 10.19 -1.90 2.81
CA ARG A 62 10.66 -2.96 1.91
C ARG A 62 10.63 -2.53 0.44
N SER A 63 9.59 -1.81 0.02
CA SER A 63 9.48 -1.28 -1.35
C SER A 63 10.57 -0.26 -1.67
N ILE A 64 10.93 0.61 -0.71
CA ILE A 64 12.06 1.54 -0.84
C ILE A 64 13.37 0.76 -0.98
N GLU A 65 13.62 -0.21 -0.11
CA GLU A 65 14.86 -1.01 -0.14
C GLU A 65 15.04 -1.71 -1.49
N GLN A 66 13.98 -2.33 -2.02
CA GLN A 66 13.99 -2.95 -3.35
C GLN A 66 14.26 -1.94 -4.46
N SER A 67 13.65 -0.76 -4.38
CA SER A 67 13.85 0.30 -5.37
C SER A 67 15.29 0.83 -5.36
N LEU A 68 15.89 0.97 -4.18
CA LEU A 68 17.29 1.36 -4.03
C LEU A 68 18.24 0.29 -4.57
N GLU A 69 17.95 -0.98 -4.34
CA GLU A 69 18.72 -2.08 -4.91
C GLU A 69 18.68 -2.05 -6.45
N GLN A 70 17.49 -1.83 -7.03
CA GLN A 70 17.34 -1.68 -8.49
C GLN A 70 18.15 -0.50 -9.02
N LEU A 71 18.08 0.67 -8.37
CA LEU A 71 18.85 1.85 -8.76
C LEU A 71 20.36 1.60 -8.65
N SER A 72 20.81 0.87 -7.63
CA SER A 72 22.21 0.47 -7.47
C SER A 72 22.67 -0.43 -8.62
N ARG A 73 21.85 -1.40 -9.04
CA ARG A 73 22.15 -2.27 -10.19
C ARG A 73 22.27 -1.46 -11.48
N ILE A 74 21.29 -0.59 -11.76
CA ILE A 74 21.31 0.30 -12.92
C ILE A 74 22.57 1.17 -12.90
N SER A 75 22.89 1.81 -11.77
CA SER A 75 24.10 2.64 -11.63
C SER A 75 25.38 1.86 -11.92
N SER A 76 25.47 0.60 -11.49
CA SER A 76 26.64 -0.25 -11.74
C SER A 76 26.79 -0.62 -13.22
N GLU A 77 25.69 -0.83 -13.95
CA GLU A 77 25.71 -1.09 -15.40
C GLU A 77 26.21 0.12 -16.21
N PHE A 78 25.99 1.34 -15.69
CA PHE A 78 26.45 2.59 -16.31
C PHE A 78 27.92 2.93 -16.03
N LYS A 79 28.67 2.15 -15.23
CA LYS A 79 30.13 2.33 -15.17
C LYS A 79 30.70 2.06 -16.56
N PRO A 80 31.37 3.04 -17.20
CA PRO A 80 31.92 2.82 -18.52
C PRO A 80 32.90 1.65 -18.43
N SER A 81 32.61 0.59 -19.17
CA SER A 81 33.61 -0.38 -19.59
C SER A 81 34.81 0.44 -20.05
N SER A 82 35.89 0.41 -19.27
CA SER A 82 37.16 1.00 -19.65
C SER A 82 37.73 0.17 -20.79
N GLN A 83 37.04 0.12 -21.93
CA GLN A 83 37.61 -0.29 -23.19
C GLN A 83 38.61 0.80 -23.55
N ILE A 84 39.82 0.57 -23.06
CA ILE A 84 41.08 1.11 -23.51
C ILE A 84 40.94 1.51 -24.98
N ARG A 85 40.83 2.82 -25.24
CA ARG A 85 41.01 3.37 -26.58
C ARG A 85 42.44 2.99 -26.99
N ARG A 86 42.59 1.89 -27.74
CA ARG A 86 43.86 1.58 -28.41
C ARG A 86 44.12 2.75 -29.35
N LYS A 87 45.15 3.55 -29.05
CA LYS A 87 45.66 4.54 -30.00
C LYS A 87 46.12 3.77 -31.23
N MET A 88 45.49 4.01 -32.37
CA MET A 88 46.05 3.57 -33.65
C MET A 88 47.29 4.43 -33.92
N PRO A 89 48.46 3.83 -34.21
CA PRO A 89 49.62 4.59 -34.65
C PRO A 89 49.36 5.13 -36.06
N LEU A 90 49.84 6.36 -36.32
CA LEU A 90 49.85 7.01 -37.63
C LEU A 90 50.77 6.27 -38.61
#